data_AF-A0A089PTW9-F1
#
_entry.id   AF-A0A089PTW9-F1
#
_cell.length_a   1.000
_cell.length_b   1.000
_cell.length_c   1.000
_cell.angle_alpha   90.00
_cell.angle_beta   90.00
_cell.angle_gamma   90.00
#
_symmetry.space_group_name_H-M   'P 1'
#
loop_
_entity.id
_entity.type
_entity.pdbx_description
1 polymer ?
#
loop_
_entity_poly.entity_id
_entity_poly.type
_entity_poly.pdbx_seq_one_letter_code
_entity_poly.pdbx_strand_id
1 'polypeptide(L)'
;MEREKIIVPLKRNKCYYDGLRGMLSGTFYSMLGVYFTALMITPLTLKELMGGEFLVVHAWIIISFVLWRRSLTTPNRVVFSIGKIWYYPNVANIILGAQYIVIGILCSLIFDCFSKINVGMDHLTAFYWVALVYLILLLLFCSLSIRKFEPVPASNDQQSS
;
A
#
# COMPACT_ATOMS: atom_id res chain seq x y z
N MET A 1 -8.71 3.99 26.97
CA MET A 1 -7.85 2.87 26.58
C MET A 1 -6.69 3.42 25.78
N GLU A 2 -5.51 3.54 26.40
CA GLU A 2 -4.28 3.77 25.65
C GLU A 2 -4.08 2.57 24.72
N ARG A 3 -3.99 2.82 23.40
CA ARG A 3 -3.56 1.76 22.47
C ARG A 3 -2.11 1.48 22.84
N GLU A 4 -1.86 0.35 23.49
CA GLU A 4 -0.50 -0.15 23.70
C GLU A 4 0.28 0.02 22.40
N LYS A 5 1.40 0.75 22.47
CA LYS A 5 2.29 0.91 21.31
C LYS A 5 2.87 -0.47 21.01
N ILE A 6 2.23 -1.15 20.07
CA ILE A 6 2.71 -2.40 19.52
C ILE A 6 4.01 -2.10 18.76
N ILE A 7 5.17 -2.40 19.37
CA ILE A 7 6.50 -2.22 18.78
C ILE A 7 6.85 -3.51 18.03
N VAL A 8 6.99 -3.43 16.70
CA VAL A 8 7.45 -4.54 15.86
C VAL A 8 8.96 -4.39 15.66
N PRO A 9 9.83 -5.20 16.29
CA PRO A 9 11.28 -5.00 16.18
C PRO A 9 11.78 -5.20 14.74
N LEU A 10 12.42 -4.15 14.17
CA LEU A 10 12.92 -4.11 12.79
C LEU A 10 13.81 -5.30 12.42
N LYS A 11 14.76 -5.66 13.31
CA LYS A 11 15.76 -6.72 13.06
C LYS A 11 15.13 -8.08 12.80
N ARG A 12 13.97 -8.38 13.41
CA ARG A 12 13.27 -9.68 13.28
C ARG A 12 12.16 -9.67 12.23
N ASN A 13 11.74 -8.50 11.76
CA ASN A 13 10.63 -8.32 10.80
C ASN A 13 11.09 -7.64 9.50
N LYS A 14 12.35 -7.83 9.12
CA LYS A 14 12.93 -7.24 7.92
C LYS A 14 12.12 -7.55 6.65
N CYS A 15 11.66 -8.80 6.50
CA CYS A 15 10.80 -9.21 5.36
C CYS A 15 9.48 -8.42 5.30
N TYR A 16 8.84 -8.15 6.44
CA TYR A 16 7.65 -7.31 6.50
C TYR A 16 7.96 -5.86 6.06
N TYR A 17 9.00 -5.25 6.62
CA TYR A 17 9.34 -3.86 6.31
C TYR A 17 9.81 -3.67 4.88
N ASP A 18 10.65 -4.57 4.37
CA ASP A 18 11.17 -4.52 3.00
C ASP A 18 10.05 -4.80 2.00
N GLY A 19 9.21 -5.81 2.25
CA GLY A 19 8.05 -6.11 1.42
C GLY A 19 7.00 -4.99 1.42
N LEU A 20 6.67 -4.44 2.59
CA LEU A 20 5.72 -3.33 2.72
C LEU A 20 6.24 -2.07 2.02
N ARG A 21 7.50 -1.70 2.25
CA ARG A 21 8.10 -0.51 1.62
C ARG A 21 8.20 -0.68 0.11
N GLY A 22 8.67 -1.83 -0.35
CA GLY A 22 8.78 -2.15 -1.78
C GLY A 22 7.43 -2.09 -2.48
N MET A 23 6.40 -2.68 -1.87
CA MET A 23 5.02 -2.64 -2.38
C MET A 23 4.47 -1.22 -2.43
N LEU A 24 4.60 -0.44 -1.35
CA LEU A 24 4.07 0.92 -1.30
C LEU A 24 4.82 1.87 -2.24
N SER A 25 6.15 1.76 -2.32
CA SER A 25 6.93 2.52 -3.30
C SER A 25 6.59 2.11 -4.73
N GLY A 26 6.46 0.81 -5.00
CA GLY A 26 6.06 0.29 -6.30
C GLY A 26 4.70 0.80 -6.70
N THR A 27 3.72 0.76 -5.79
CA THR A 27 2.38 1.31 -6.00
C THR A 27 2.45 2.79 -6.40
N PHE A 28 3.14 3.61 -5.59
CA PHE A 28 3.23 5.05 -5.82
C PHE A 28 3.94 5.39 -7.15
N TYR A 29 5.11 4.82 -7.40
CA TYR A 29 5.88 5.12 -8.60
C TYR A 29 5.21 4.59 -9.87
N SER A 30 4.58 3.41 -9.85
CA SER A 30 3.83 2.90 -10.99
C SER A 30 2.64 3.79 -11.33
N MET A 31 1.89 4.23 -10.32
CA MET A 31 0.75 5.13 -10.54
C MET A 31 1.19 6.51 -11.04
N LEU A 32 2.27 7.08 -10.50
CA LEU A 32 2.84 8.31 -11.03
C LEU A 32 3.27 8.15 -12.49
N GLY A 33 3.96 7.06 -12.82
CA GLY A 33 4.40 6.77 -14.19
C GLY A 33 3.23 6.75 -15.17
N VAL A 34 2.15 6.04 -14.83
CA VAL A 34 0.95 6.02 -15.66
C VAL A 34 0.26 7.38 -15.71
N TYR A 35 0.14 8.07 -14.59
CA TYR A 35 -0.48 9.39 -14.52
C TYR A 35 0.23 10.39 -15.45
N PHE A 36 1.56 10.46 -15.40
CA PHE A 36 2.34 11.31 -16.31
C PHE A 36 2.24 10.85 -17.76
N THR A 37 2.28 9.54 -18.01
CA THR A 37 2.15 8.99 -19.37
C THR A 37 0.80 9.37 -19.98
N ALA A 38 -0.27 9.25 -19.20
CA ALA A 38 -1.62 9.61 -19.61
C ALA A 38 -1.75 11.11 -19.90
N LEU A 39 -1.19 11.98 -19.05
CA LEU A 39 -1.16 13.42 -19.28
C LEU A 39 -0.43 13.83 -20.57
N MET A 40 0.60 13.08 -20.96
CA MET A 40 1.37 13.36 -22.18
C MET A 40 0.67 12.89 -23.46
N ILE A 41 -0.14 11.83 -23.37
CA ILE A 41 -0.79 11.20 -24.52
C ILE A 41 -2.17 11.76 -24.76
N THR A 42 -2.92 12.07 -23.70
CA THR A 42 -4.32 12.48 -23.83
C THR A 42 -4.44 14.00 -23.90
N PRO A 43 -5.13 14.55 -24.93
CA PRO A 43 -5.40 15.98 -25.03
C PRO A 43 -6.55 16.38 -24.07
N LEU A 44 -6.29 16.32 -22.76
CA LEU A 44 -7.24 16.77 -21.72
C LEU A 44 -7.03 18.25 -21.42
N THR A 45 -8.12 19.00 -21.32
CA THR A 45 -8.08 20.36 -20.77
C THR A 45 -7.91 20.32 -19.25
N LEU A 46 -7.38 21.39 -18.66
CA LEU A 46 -7.24 21.50 -17.20
C LEU A 46 -8.59 21.33 -16.46
N LYS A 47 -9.69 21.80 -17.09
CA LYS A 47 -11.05 21.68 -16.52
C LYS A 47 -11.53 20.23 -16.48
N GLU A 48 -11.25 19.45 -17.53
CA GLU A 48 -11.58 18.01 -17.57
C GLU A 48 -10.72 17.24 -16.58
N LEU A 49 -9.42 17.55 -16.50
CA LEU A 49 -8.49 16.95 -15.55
C LEU A 49 -8.91 17.17 -14.08
N MET A 50 -9.44 18.35 -13.77
CA MET A 50 -9.96 18.69 -12.44
C MET A 50 -11.42 18.26 -12.23
N GLY A 51 -12.01 17.56 -13.21
CA GLY A 51 -13.36 17.05 -13.14
C GLY A 51 -13.54 15.99 -12.05
N GLY A 52 -14.78 15.82 -11.60
CA GLY A 52 -15.13 14.87 -10.53
C GLY A 52 -14.77 13.42 -10.86
N GLU A 53 -14.76 13.04 -12.13
CA GLU A 53 -14.41 11.69 -12.60
C GLU A 53 -12.95 11.33 -12.29
N PHE A 54 -12.04 12.30 -12.37
CA PHE A 54 -10.62 12.11 -12.06
C PHE A 54 -10.29 12.32 -10.59
N LEU A 55 -11.20 12.87 -9.79
CA LEU A 55 -10.97 13.13 -8.37
C LEU A 55 -10.58 11.86 -7.61
N VAL A 56 -11.17 10.72 -7.98
CA VAL A 56 -10.88 9.41 -7.39
C VAL A 56 -9.43 8.98 -7.67
N VAL A 57 -8.95 9.19 -8.90
CA VAL A 57 -7.57 8.89 -9.29
C VAL A 57 -6.58 9.76 -8.53
N HIS A 58 -6.83 11.07 -8.45
CA HIS A 58 -6.01 12.00 -7.68
C HIS A 58 -5.97 11.63 -6.19
N ALA A 59 -7.14 11.34 -5.61
CA ALA A 59 -7.25 10.93 -4.22
C ALA A 59 -6.46 9.65 -3.96
N TRP A 60 -6.48 8.69 -4.88
CA TRP A 60 -5.75 7.44 -4.74
C TRP A 60 -4.23 7.60 -4.81
N ILE A 61 -3.74 8.47 -5.69
CA ILE A 61 -2.31 8.83 -5.75
C ILE A 61 -1.87 9.48 -4.43
N ILE A 62 -2.69 10.39 -3.89
CA ILE A 62 -2.42 11.03 -2.59
C ILE A 62 -2.41 10.01 -1.46
N ILE A 63 -3.39 9.10 -1.41
CA ILE A 63 -3.45 8.03 -0.41
C ILE A 63 -2.19 7.16 -0.52
N SER A 64 -1.80 6.76 -1.73
CA SER A 64 -0.59 5.95 -1.96
C SER A 64 0.67 6.64 -1.48
N PHE A 65 0.81 7.95 -1.75
CA PHE A 65 1.92 8.77 -1.25
C PHE A 65 1.95 8.82 0.29
N VAL A 66 0.80 9.07 0.92
CA VAL A 66 0.70 9.14 2.39
C VAL A 66 1.08 7.80 3.02
N LEU A 67 0.60 6.69 2.47
CA LEU A 67 0.91 5.34 2.94
C LEU A 67 2.41 5.03 2.81
N TRP A 68 3.00 5.31 1.64
CA TRP A 68 4.42 5.14 1.40
C TRP A 68 5.25 6.01 2.36
N ARG A 69 4.95 7.31 2.49
CA ARG A 69 5.66 8.20 3.40
C ARG A 69 5.56 7.75 4.86
N ARG A 70 4.39 7.26 5.29
CA ARG A 70 4.21 6.67 6.63
C ARG A 70 5.06 5.42 6.85
N SER A 71 5.20 4.57 5.84
CA SER A 71 6.05 3.37 5.94
C SER A 71 7.56 3.67 6.10
N LEU A 72 8.00 4.85 5.63
CA LEU A 72 9.38 5.32 5.81
C LEU A 72 9.59 5.95 7.18
N THR A 73 8.64 6.76 7.63
CA THR A 73 8.76 7.61 8.83
C THR A 73 8.42 6.90 10.15
N THR A 74 7.74 5.75 10.10
CA THR A 74 7.39 4.96 11.30
C THR A 74 8.07 3.58 11.32
N PRO A 75 9.40 3.50 11.45
CA PRO A 75 10.06 2.23 11.74
C PRO A 75 9.56 1.69 13.08
N ASN A 76 9.36 0.37 13.17
CA ASN A 76 8.88 -0.35 14.35
C ASN A 76 7.39 -0.24 14.71
N ARG A 77 6.52 0.23 13.81
CA ARG A 77 5.06 0.12 13.98
C ARG A 77 4.44 -0.78 12.92
N VAL A 78 3.35 -1.44 13.30
CA VAL A 78 2.45 -2.07 12.34
C VAL A 78 1.70 -0.94 11.62
N VAL A 79 1.89 -0.80 10.30
CA VAL A 79 1.22 0.27 9.54
C VAL A 79 -0.29 -0.01 9.44
N PHE A 80 -0.68 -1.29 9.32
CA PHE A 80 -2.07 -1.75 9.40
C PHE A 80 -2.14 -3.13 10.06
N SER A 81 -2.91 -3.26 11.14
CA SER A 81 -3.24 -4.55 11.76
C SER A 81 -4.70 -4.50 12.19
N ILE A 82 -5.45 -5.53 11.80
CA ILE A 82 -6.83 -5.75 12.26
C ILE A 82 -6.89 -7.21 12.72
N GLY A 83 -7.12 -7.44 14.00
CA GLY A 83 -7.29 -8.78 14.57
C GLY A 83 -5.97 -9.48 14.97
N LYS A 84 -6.04 -10.82 15.08
CA LYS A 84 -4.90 -11.67 15.46
C LYS A 84 -3.84 -11.66 14.37
N ILE A 85 -2.58 -11.45 14.77
CA ILE A 85 -1.41 -11.54 13.89
C ILE A 85 -0.97 -13.01 13.80
N TRP A 86 -0.82 -13.51 12.58
CA TRP A 86 -0.40 -14.88 12.29
C TRP A 86 0.91 -14.82 11.49
N TYR A 87 1.82 -15.78 11.67
CA TYR A 87 3.10 -15.76 10.94
C TYR A 87 3.14 -16.89 9.92
N TYR A 88 2.94 -16.53 8.64
CA TYR A 88 2.98 -17.45 7.50
C TYR A 88 3.75 -16.81 6.32
N PRO A 89 5.10 -16.85 6.33
CA PRO A 89 5.93 -16.09 5.39
C PRO A 89 5.75 -16.51 3.93
N ASN A 90 5.53 -17.80 3.65
CA ASN A 90 5.29 -18.27 2.28
C ASN A 90 3.96 -17.73 1.71
N VAL A 91 2.91 -17.71 2.54
CA VAL A 91 1.61 -17.16 2.15
C VAL A 91 1.70 -15.64 1.98
N ALA A 92 2.45 -14.95 2.85
CA ALA A 92 2.70 -13.52 2.72
C ALA A 92 3.41 -13.17 1.40
N ASN A 93 4.37 -13.97 0.94
CA ASN A 93 5.02 -13.76 -0.36
C ASN A 93 4.06 -13.98 -1.55
N ILE A 94 3.16 -14.96 -1.47
CA ILE A 94 2.12 -15.16 -2.50
C ILE A 94 1.19 -13.95 -2.56
N ILE A 95 0.77 -13.44 -1.41
CA ILE A 95 -0.07 -12.24 -1.31
C ILE A 95 0.66 -11.02 -1.87
N LEU A 96 1.95 -10.87 -1.57
CA LEU A 96 2.78 -9.80 -2.12
C LEU A 96 2.82 -9.87 -3.66
N GLY A 97 2.99 -11.07 -4.23
CA GLY A 97 2.90 -11.30 -5.67
C GLY A 97 1.54 -10.91 -6.25
N ALA A 98 0.45 -11.34 -5.62
CA ALA A 98 -0.91 -10.96 -6.00
C ALA A 98 -1.11 -9.44 -5.94
N GLN A 99 -0.50 -8.74 -4.96
CA GLN A 99 -0.57 -7.30 -4.88
C GLN A 99 0.04 -6.61 -6.11
N TYR A 100 1.21 -7.08 -6.59
CA TYR A 100 1.83 -6.49 -7.77
C TYR A 100 0.96 -6.63 -9.02
N ILE A 101 0.21 -7.74 -9.14
CA ILE A 101 -0.79 -7.90 -10.20
C ILE A 101 -1.89 -6.85 -10.07
N VAL A 102 -2.43 -6.67 -8.85
CA VAL A 102 -3.48 -5.68 -8.57
C VAL A 102 -2.99 -4.24 -8.83
N ILE A 103 -1.72 -3.93 -8.52
CA ILE A 103 -1.10 -2.64 -8.88
C ILE A 103 -1.12 -2.43 -10.39
N GLY A 104 -0.78 -3.46 -11.17
CA GLY A 104 -0.85 -3.42 -12.64
C GLY A 104 -2.27 -3.14 -13.14
N ILE A 105 -3.27 -3.81 -12.59
CA ILE A 105 -4.68 -3.60 -12.95
C ILE A 105 -5.13 -2.17 -12.60
N LEU A 106 -4.76 -1.66 -11.42
CA LEU A 106 -5.04 -0.26 -11.04
C LEU A 106 -4.40 0.73 -12.01
N CYS A 107 -3.15 0.48 -12.39
CA CYS A 107 -2.44 1.31 -13.35
C CYS A 107 -3.16 1.32 -14.72
N SER A 108 -3.58 0.16 -15.23
CA SER A 108 -4.36 0.09 -16.47
C SER A 108 -5.69 0.84 -16.36
N LEU A 109 -6.41 0.70 -15.24
CA LEU A 109 -7.68 1.41 -15.02
C LEU A 109 -7.50 2.92 -14.94
N ILE A 110 -6.40 3.39 -14.33
CA ILE A 110 -6.04 4.82 -14.34
C ILE A 110 -5.85 5.28 -15.78
N PHE A 111 -5.03 4.58 -16.57
CA PHE A 111 -4.79 4.92 -17.96
C PHE A 111 -6.07 4.96 -18.80
N ASP A 112 -6.96 3.99 -18.60
CA ASP A 112 -8.26 3.93 -19.27
C ASP A 112 -9.16 5.12 -18.90
N CYS A 113 -9.15 5.53 -17.62
CA CYS A 113 -9.90 6.72 -17.18
C CYS A 113 -9.39 7.97 -17.90
N PHE A 114 -8.08 8.11 -18.11
CA PHE A 114 -7.53 9.23 -18.86
C PHE A 114 -7.80 9.14 -20.36
N SER A 115 -7.73 7.95 -20.94
CA SER A 115 -7.81 7.79 -22.40
C SER A 115 -9.23 7.92 -22.96
N LYS A 116 -10.27 7.85 -22.12
CA LYS A 116 -11.68 7.93 -22.53
C LYS A 116 -12.27 9.29 -22.14
N ILE A 117 -12.78 10.03 -23.14
CA ILE A 117 -13.40 11.36 -22.98
C ILE A 117 -14.66 11.32 -22.08
N ASN A 118 -15.29 10.16 -21.92
CA ASN A 118 -16.37 9.94 -20.95
C ASN A 118 -16.07 8.69 -20.13
N VAL A 119 -15.73 8.86 -18.85
CA VAL A 119 -15.53 7.72 -17.96
C VAL A 119 -16.89 7.21 -17.50
N GLY A 120 -17.35 6.13 -18.12
CA GLY A 120 -18.57 5.45 -17.66
C GLY A 120 -18.46 5.03 -16.19
N MET A 121 -19.57 5.08 -15.46
CA MET A 121 -19.65 4.68 -14.04
C MET A 121 -19.10 3.27 -13.79
N ASP A 122 -19.15 2.39 -14.79
CA ASP A 122 -18.61 1.03 -14.71
C ASP A 122 -17.08 1.01 -14.50
N HIS A 123 -16.34 1.92 -15.14
CA HIS A 123 -14.89 2.04 -14.98
C HIS A 123 -14.51 2.55 -13.59
N LEU A 124 -15.25 3.53 -13.07
CA LEU A 124 -15.08 4.02 -11.71
C LEU A 124 -15.42 2.92 -10.69
N THR A 125 -16.49 2.17 -10.92
CA THR A 125 -16.89 1.04 -10.07
C THR A 125 -15.82 -0.05 -10.06
N ALA A 126 -15.27 -0.40 -11.22
CA ALA A 126 -14.15 -1.33 -11.33
C ALA A 126 -12.91 -0.83 -10.57
N PHE A 127 -12.57 0.46 -10.69
CA PHE A 127 -11.47 1.07 -9.93
C PHE A 127 -11.67 0.93 -8.42
N TYR A 128 -12.87 1.24 -7.90
CA TYR A 128 -13.18 1.08 -6.48
C TYR A 128 -13.05 -0.37 -6.00
N TRP A 129 -13.55 -1.34 -6.77
CA TRP A 129 -13.44 -2.75 -6.41
C TRP A 129 -11.98 -3.21 -6.38
N VAL A 130 -11.18 -2.83 -7.37
CA VAL A 130 -9.76 -3.19 -7.41
C VAL A 130 -8.98 -2.49 -6.30
N ALA A 131 -9.29 -1.23 -6.00
CA ALA A 131 -8.71 -0.49 -4.87
C ALA A 131 -9.07 -1.13 -3.52
N LEU A 132 -10.30 -1.63 -3.37
CA LEU A 132 -10.71 -2.37 -2.18
C LEU A 132 -9.95 -3.69 -2.04
N VAL A 133 -9.82 -4.46 -3.13
CA VAL A 133 -9.02 -5.70 -3.16
C VAL A 133 -7.57 -5.42 -2.80
N TYR A 134 -7.00 -4.33 -3.32
CA TYR A 134 -5.66 -3.87 -2.94
C TYR A 134 -5.55 -3.65 -1.44
N LEU A 135 -6.50 -2.95 -0.81
CA LEU A 135 -6.46 -2.70 0.63
C LEU A 135 -6.61 -3.99 1.45
N ILE A 136 -7.47 -4.92 1.02
CA ILE A 136 -7.65 -6.21 1.69
C ILE A 136 -6.37 -7.03 1.64
N LEU A 137 -5.74 -7.14 0.47
CA LEU A 137 -4.49 -7.87 0.31
C LEU A 137 -3.34 -7.21 1.09
N LEU A 138 -3.28 -5.88 1.12
CA LEU A 138 -2.33 -5.12 1.94
C LEU A 138 -2.51 -5.43 3.43
N LEU A 139 -3.76 -5.48 3.90
CA LEU A 139 -4.10 -5.85 5.28
C LEU A 139 -3.71 -7.29 5.61
N LEU A 140 -3.99 -8.23 4.70
CA LEU A 140 -3.62 -9.63 4.85
C LEU A 140 -2.10 -9.81 4.88
N PHE A 141 -1.38 -9.16 3.96
CA PHE A 141 0.08 -9.14 3.95
C PHE A 141 0.62 -8.67 5.30
N CYS A 142 0.18 -7.49 5.76
CA CYS A 142 0.62 -6.96 7.04
C CYS A 142 0.32 -7.89 8.22
N SER A 143 -0.81 -8.61 8.18
CA SER A 143 -1.23 -9.51 9.26
C SER A 143 -0.50 -10.85 9.25
N LEU A 144 -0.01 -11.30 8.09
CA LEU A 144 0.62 -12.61 7.87
C LEU A 144 2.14 -12.58 7.87
N SER A 145 2.74 -11.43 7.60
CA SER A 145 4.20 -11.25 7.49
C SER A 145 4.89 -10.97 8.82
N ILE A 146 4.15 -10.59 9.86
CA ILE A 146 4.71 -10.18 11.15
C ILE A 146 4.96 -11.42 12.02
N ARG A 147 6.20 -11.64 12.41
CA ARG A 147 6.56 -12.66 13.41
C ARG A 147 6.08 -12.15 14.77
N LYS A 148 5.23 -12.91 15.48
CA LYS A 148 4.61 -12.54 16.78
C LYS A 148 5.58 -11.79 17.70
N PHE A 149 5.05 -10.81 18.42
CA PHE A 149 5.73 -10.10 19.52
C PHE A 149 6.19 -11.11 20.56
N GLU A 150 7.47 -11.43 20.60
CA GLU A 150 8.08 -12.02 21.77
C GLU A 150 8.57 -10.89 22.68
N PRO A 151 8.44 -11.03 24.01
CA PRO A 151 8.99 -10.06 24.95
C PRO A 151 10.47 -9.89 24.66
N VAL A 152 10.95 -8.65 24.72
CA VAL A 152 12.38 -8.33 24.68
C VAL A 152 13.05 -9.24 25.72
N PRO A 153 14.04 -10.07 25.35
CA PRO A 153 14.75 -10.87 26.34
C PRO A 153 15.37 -9.91 27.35
N ALA A 154 15.00 -10.07 28.62
CA ALA A 154 15.62 -9.38 29.73
C ALA A 154 17.04 -9.94 29.92
N SER A 155 17.99 -9.45 29.12
CA SER A 155 19.41 -9.64 29.42
C SER A 155 20.20 -8.49 28.82
N ASN A 156 20.55 -7.52 29.66
CA ASN A 156 21.92 -7.06 29.87
C ASN A 156 22.05 -5.96 30.95
N ASP A 157 21.38 -6.10 32.11
CA ASP A 157 21.70 -5.31 33.32
C ASP A 157 22.54 -6.10 34.34
N GLN A 158 23.31 -7.10 33.87
CA GLN A 158 24.32 -7.78 34.68
C GLN A 158 25.63 -7.94 33.89
N GLN A 159 26.19 -6.82 33.43
CA GLN A 159 27.62 -6.72 33.11
C GLN A 159 28.11 -5.31 33.45
N SER A 160 28.26 -5.05 34.74
CA SER A 160 29.33 -4.19 35.26
C SER A 160 29.59 -4.62 36.70
N SER A 161 30.57 -5.50 36.81
CA SER A 161 31.26 -5.89 38.04
C SER A 161 31.80 -4.69 38.81
#